data_AF-A0A957A0Q1-F1
#
_entry.id   AF-A0A957A0Q1-F1
#
_cell.length_a   1.000
_cell.length_b   1.000
_cell.length_c   1.000
_cell.angle_alpha   90.00
_cell.angle_beta   90.00
_cell.angle_gamma   90.00
#
_symmetry.space_group_name_H-M   'P 1'
#
loop_
_entity.id
_entity.type
_entity.pdbx_description
1 polymer ?
#
loop_
_entity_poly.entity_id
_entity_poly.type
_entity_poly.pdbx_seq_one_letter_code
_entity_poly.pdbx_strand_id
1 'polypeptide(L)' 'MKPADRAWIAAAITVTAYEITAVKLRWELLSEAVDRYRRQHPIATDCCIGFVALHLLRRWPPRIDPLAALANLFR' A
#
# COMPACT_ATOMS: atom_id res chain seq x y z
N MET A 1 0.93 -7.40 -21.99
CA MET A 1 0.84 -7.05 -20.56
C MET A 1 -0.59 -6.72 -20.22
N LYS A 2 -1.15 -7.30 -19.17
CA LYS A 2 -2.51 -7.02 -18.72
C LYS A 2 -2.56 -5.64 -18.03
N PRO A 3 -3.74 -4.99 -17.96
CA PRO A 3 -3.88 -3.70 -17.26
C PRO A 3 -3.36 -3.73 -15.81
N ALA A 4 -3.56 -4.85 -15.11
CA ALA A 4 -3.02 -5.04 -13.74
C ALA A 4 -1.48 -5.03 -13.70
N ASP A 5 -0.81 -5.63 -14.67
CA ASP A 5 0.67 -5.65 -14.74
C ASP A 5 1.22 -4.23 -14.88
N ARG A 6 0.55 -3.40 -15.69
CA ARG A 6 0.89 -1.98 -15.85
C ARG A 6 0.69 -1.19 -14.57
N ALA A 7 -0.39 -1.46 -13.83
CA ALA A 7 -0.65 -0.81 -12.55
C ALA A 7 0.44 -1.14 -11.51
N TRP A 8 0.87 -2.39 -11.44
CA TRP A 8 1.98 -2.81 -10.57
C TRP A 8 3.30 -2.14 -10.92
N ILE A 9 3.64 -2.05 -12.21
CA ILE A 9 4.85 -1.36 -12.65
C ILE A 9 4.78 0.13 -12.35
N ALA A 10 3.63 0.77 -12.60
CA ALA A 10 3.42 2.17 -12.27
C ALA A 10 3.61 2.43 -10.77
N ALA A 11 3.03 1.58 -9.91
CA ALA A 11 3.20 1.69 -8.46
C ALA A 11 4.69 1.58 -8.05
N ALA A 12 5.42 0.60 -8.60
CA ALA A 12 6.84 0.44 -8.33
C ALA A 12 7.66 1.66 -8.77
N ILE A 13 7.38 2.20 -9.95
CA ILE A 13 8.02 3.41 -10.47
C ILE A 13 7.72 4.61 -9.57
N THR A 14 6.46 4.82 -9.19
CA THR A 14 6.06 5.94 -8.32
C THR A 14 6.74 5.87 -6.96
N VAL A 15 6.76 4.70 -6.32
CA VAL A 15 7.46 4.51 -5.03
C VAL A 15 8.95 4.81 -5.19
N THR A 16 9.58 4.25 -6.23
CA THR A 16 11.02 4.45 -6.46
C THR A 16 11.36 5.92 -6.73
N ALA A 17 10.56 6.59 -7.57
CA ALA A 17 10.72 8.01 -7.88
C ALA A 17 10.54 8.89 -6.64
N TYR A 18 9.57 8.55 -5.77
CA TYR A 18 9.39 9.25 -4.50
C TYR A 18 10.61 9.07 -3.60
N GLU A 19 11.08 7.85 -3.38
CA GLU A 19 12.24 7.58 -2.51
C GLU A 19 13.50 8.33 -2.99
N ILE A 20 13.79 8.31 -4.30
CA ILE A 20 14.92 9.05 -4.89
C ILE A 20 14.77 10.56 -4.67
N THR A 21 13.56 11.08 -4.87
CA THR A 21 13.27 12.51 -4.70
C THR A 21 13.34 12.92 -3.24
N ALA A 22 12.85 12.08 -2.33
CA ALA A 22 12.89 12.29 -0.90
C ALA A 22 14.34 12.37 -0.40
N VAL A 23 15.20 11.46 -0.84
CA VAL A 23 16.65 11.54 -0.54
C VAL A 23 17.26 12.84 -1.05
N LYS A 24 16.98 13.23 -2.30
CA LYS A 24 17.55 14.45 -2.90
C LYS A 24 17.09 15.73 -2.20
N LEU A 25 15.81 15.80 -1.82
CA LEU A 25 15.20 16.99 -1.22
C LEU A 25 15.24 16.97 0.31
N ARG A 26 15.85 15.93 0.91
CA ARG A 26 15.83 15.68 2.36
C ARG A 26 14.41 15.68 2.94
N TRP A 27 13.48 15.10 2.19
CA TRP A 27 12.15 14.80 2.70
C TRP A 27 12.15 13.46 3.42
N GLU A 28 11.10 13.21 4.19
CA GLU A 28 10.89 11.94 4.88
C GLU A 28 10.64 10.83 3.85
N LEU A 29 11.35 9.70 4.02
CA LEU A 29 11.15 8.51 3.19
C LEU A 29 9.77 7.91 3.46
N LEU A 30 9.22 7.15 2.50
CA LEU A 30 7.97 6.42 2.74
C LEU A 30 8.11 5.47 3.93
N SER A 31 9.27 4.84 4.05
CA SER A 31 9.62 3.95 5.17
C SER A 31 9.70 4.72 6.50
N GLU A 32 10.29 5.90 6.52
CA GLU A 32 10.39 6.75 7.72
C GLU A 32 9.01 7.26 8.16
N ALA A 33 8.16 7.64 7.20
CA ALA A 33 6.79 8.04 7.47
C ALA A 33 6.01 6.90 8.13
N VAL A 34 6.18 5.66 7.66
CA VAL A 34 5.60 4.47 8.30
C VAL A 34 6.11 4.31 9.74
N ASP A 35 7.41 4.49 9.99
CA ASP A 35 7.97 4.41 11.35
C ASP A 35 7.45 5.52 12.27
N ARG A 36 7.26 6.74 11.74
CA ARG A 36 6.64 7.85 12.48
C ARG A 36 5.17 7.54 12.80
N TYR A 37 4.40 7.03 11.84
CA TYR A 37 3.01 6.64 12.09
C TYR A 37 2.91 5.49 13.07
N ARG A 38 3.80 4.49 12.99
CA ARG A 38 3.86 3.39 13.95
C ARG A 38 4.20 3.87 15.36
N ARG A 39 5.01 4.93 15.51
CA ARG A 39 5.27 5.54 16.83
C ARG A 39 4.04 6.20 17.45
N GLN A 40 3.14 6.77 16.65
CA GLN A 40 1.93 7.43 17.14
C GLN A 40 0.74 6.46 17.26
N HIS A 41 0.62 5.52 16.32
CA HIS A 41 -0.50 4.59 16.19
C HIS A 41 -0.02 3.19 15.74
N PRO A 42 0.73 2.46 16.59
CA PRO A 42 1.41 1.23 16.20
C PRO A 42 0.46 0.16 15.65
N ILE A 43 -0.65 -0.06 16.34
CA ILE A 43 -1.65 -1.05 15.96
C ILE A 43 -2.36 -0.63 14.67
N ALA A 44 -2.76 0.64 14.54
CA ALA A 44 -3.51 1.09 13.37
C ALA A 44 -2.64 1.03 12.10
N THR A 45 -1.37 1.43 12.18
CA THR A 45 -0.42 1.37 11.07
C THR A 45 -0.20 -0.07 10.62
N ASP A 46 0.07 -0.99 11.55
CA ASP A 46 0.30 -2.40 11.22
C ASP A 46 -0.97 -3.09 10.71
N CYS A 47 -2.14 -2.77 11.29
CA CYS A 47 -3.43 -3.26 10.78
C CYS A 47 -3.70 -2.76 9.35
N CYS A 48 -3.47 -1.49 9.05
CA CYS A 48 -3.67 -0.95 7.69
C CYS A 48 -2.72 -1.60 6.68
N ILE A 49 -1.43 -1.68 6.99
CA ILE A 49 -0.44 -2.31 6.10
C ILE A 49 -0.75 -3.79 5.93
N GLY A 50 -1.03 -4.49 7.04
CA GLY A 50 -1.41 -5.90 7.04
C GLY A 50 -2.68 -6.16 6.25
N PHE A 51 -3.69 -5.33 6.40
CA PHE A 51 -4.95 -5.41 5.62
C PHE A 51 -4.68 -5.29 4.12
N VAL A 52 -3.94 -4.26 3.69
CA VAL A 52 -3.63 -4.05 2.27
C VAL A 52 -2.77 -5.20 1.74
N ALA A 53 -1.76 -5.64 2.50
CA ALA A 53 -0.92 -6.77 2.12
C ALA A 53 -1.72 -8.08 1.98
N LEU A 54 -2.62 -8.38 2.94
CA LEU A 54 -3.48 -9.55 2.90
C LEU A 54 -4.44 -9.53 1.70
N HIS A 55 -5.00 -8.36 1.38
CA HIS A 55 -5.83 -8.17 0.19
C HIS A 55 -5.04 -8.42 -1.10
N LEU A 56 -3.87 -7.78 -1.26
CA LEU A 56 -3.01 -7.94 -2.44
C LEU A 56 -2.52 -9.37 -2.61
N LEU A 57 -2.21 -10.05 -1.51
CA LEU A 57 -1.81 -11.47 -1.50
C LEU A 57 -2.99 -12.43 -1.65
N ARG A 58 -4.24 -11.94 -1.74
CA ARG A 58 -5.47 -12.74 -1.75
C ARG A 58 -5.54 -13.75 -0.59
N ARG A 59 -4.89 -13.45 0.53
CA ARG A 59 -4.93 -14.29 1.73
C ARG A 59 -6.18 -14.05 2.56
N TRP A 60 -6.95 -13.03 2.21
CA TRP A 60 -8.10 -12.67 2.99
C TRP A 60 -9.33 -13.51 2.64
N PRO A 61 -10.10 -13.97 3.65
CA PRO A 61 -11.32 -14.70 3.41
C PRO A 61 -12.29 -13.81 2.63
N PRO A 62 -12.97 -14.30 1.57
CA PRO A 62 -13.84 -13.50 0.71
C PRO A 62 -14.95 -12.72 1.42
N ARG A 63 -15.31 -13.14 2.64
CA ARG A 63 -16.36 -12.53 3.46
C ARG A 63 -15.92 -11.29 4.23
N ILE A 64 -14.62 -11.16 4.47
CA ILE A 64 -14.09 -10.10 5.33
C ILE A 64 -13.50 -8.98 4.50
N ASP A 65 -13.28 -9.19 3.19
CA ASP A 65 -12.61 -8.27 2.27
C ASP A 65 -13.49 -7.10 1.79
N PRO A 66 -13.42 -5.88 2.40
CA PRO A 66 -14.19 -4.72 1.96
C PRO A 66 -13.69 -4.20 0.63
N LEU A 67 -12.42 -4.44 0.24
CA LEU A 67 -11.91 -4.01 -1.06
C LEU A 67 -12.42 -4.93 -2.17
N ALA A 68 -12.48 -6.24 -1.92
CA ALA A 68 -13.16 -7.16 -2.83
C ALA A 68 -14.69 -6.92 -2.85
N ALA A 69 -15.29 -6.59 -1.71
CA ALA A 69 -16.71 -6.22 -1.64
C ALA A 69 -17.00 -4.90 -2.39
N LEU A 70 -16.15 -3.88 -2.24
CA LEU A 70 -16.21 -2.63 -3.01
C LEU A 70 -16.06 -2.90 -4.51
N ALA A 71 -15.08 -3.70 -4.91
CA ALA A 71 -14.89 -4.06 -6.31
C ALA A 71 -16.10 -4.81 -6.89
N ASN A 72 -16.75 -5.67 -6.09
CA ASN A 72 -17.98 -6.36 -6.48
C ASN A 72 -19.20 -5.43 -6.52
N LEU A 73 -19.22 -4.34 -5.74
CA LEU A 73 -20.30 -3.34 -5.79
C LEU A 73 -20.27 -2.54 -7.10
N PHE A 74 -19.09 -2.35 -7.70
CA PHE A 74 -18.90 -1.63 -8.96
C PHE A 74 -18.81 -2.55 -10.19
N ARG A 75 -19.15 -3.84 -10.04
CA ARG A 75 -19.17 -4.83 -11.13
C ARG A 75 -20.58 -5.06 -11.62
#